data_AF-D3AYV8-F1
#
_entry.id   AF-D3AYV8-F1
#
_cell.length_a   1.000
_cell.length_b   1.000
_cell.length_c   1.000
_cell.angle_alpha   90.00
_cell.angle_beta   90.00
_cell.angle_gamma   90.00
#
_symmetry.space_group_name_H-M   'P 1'
#
loop_
_entity.id
_entity.type
_entity.pdbx_description
1 polymer ?
#
loop_
_entity_poly.entity_id
_entity_poly.type
_entity_poly.pdbx_seq_one_letter_code
_entity_poly.pdbx_strand_id
1 'polypeptide(L)'
;MLFLKIFRIKIIQRLIFNKIKEIHKSLETEGISWKNLYRHPRILVWPSAIFDGNYELAEFIYNYLNSRPINFSVHLRDRYFATFEEVVKQKRIDLIKIMDRDYKLSAPWYGIEKYASQTSELIRTVAKHGFVEGIDYFLTKYSYEDIPFNVLLQRAVATKHREMVRCLLDHGKPKHAYGRDIIRCNDIEIYKLLYLHRSREFKAEILHNILTRISLHFIEFMYENRSDKSVDPFQFYRANLFYILIKQDSFDKLQFFIKVRESVCYYTLIITAVRFERSEMLRFIITSRNNENRKRYRNIKTAERLRNRAISSLQQYGRCDTLVEEITNDILNVKLS
;
A
#
# COMPACT_ATOMS: atom_id res chain seq x y z
N MET A 1 12.62 41.97 -33.18
CA MET A 1 13.46 41.09 -34.05
C MET A 1 13.46 39.61 -33.67
N LEU A 2 13.43 39.22 -32.38
CA LEU A 2 13.34 37.81 -31.96
C LEU A 2 12.03 37.12 -32.40
N PHE A 3 10.92 37.87 -32.36
CA PHE A 3 9.59 37.45 -32.82
C PHE A 3 9.67 36.88 -34.24
N LEU A 4 10.21 37.62 -35.20
CA LEU A 4 10.32 37.22 -36.62
C LEU A 4 11.19 35.98 -36.89
N LYS A 5 12.08 35.56 -35.98
CA LYS A 5 12.90 34.35 -36.18
C LYS A 5 12.12 33.05 -35.98
N ILE A 6 11.05 33.06 -35.16
CA ILE A 6 10.10 31.92 -35.04
C ILE A 6 9.30 31.75 -36.35
N PHE A 7 9.09 32.85 -37.07
CA PHE A 7 8.23 32.92 -38.27
C PHE A 7 8.91 32.44 -39.56
N ARG A 8 10.10 31.81 -39.50
CA ARG A 8 10.72 31.22 -40.70
C ARG A 8 10.14 29.86 -41.10
N ILE A 9 9.24 29.28 -40.32
CA ILE A 9 8.62 27.97 -40.60
C ILE A 9 7.12 28.16 -40.78
N LYS A 10 6.65 28.02 -42.02
CA LYS A 10 5.25 28.23 -42.44
C LYS A 10 4.22 27.43 -41.62
N ILE A 11 4.59 26.26 -41.11
CA ILE A 11 3.68 25.39 -40.37
C ILE A 11 3.50 25.86 -38.92
N ILE A 12 4.60 26.26 -38.25
CA ILE A 12 4.54 26.92 -36.94
C ILE A 12 3.82 28.25 -37.06
N GLN A 13 4.02 29.00 -38.15
CA GLN A 13 3.22 30.20 -38.42
C GLN A 13 1.73 29.87 -38.45
N ARG A 14 1.27 28.84 -39.18
CA ARG A 14 -0.16 28.49 -39.22
C ARG A 14 -0.72 28.07 -37.86
N LEU A 15 0.00 27.24 -37.12
CA LEU A 15 -0.45 26.73 -35.82
C LEU A 15 -0.44 27.82 -34.74
N ILE A 16 0.64 28.60 -34.68
CA ILE A 16 0.74 29.75 -33.78
C ILE A 16 -0.28 30.81 -34.19
N PHE A 17 -0.51 31.13 -35.47
CA PHE A 17 -1.52 32.11 -35.87
C PHE A 17 -2.94 31.68 -35.51
N ASN A 18 -3.30 30.41 -35.75
CA ASN A 18 -4.64 29.92 -35.47
C ASN A 18 -4.96 29.89 -33.97
N LYS A 19 -3.95 29.69 -33.11
CA LYS A 19 -4.08 29.72 -31.65
C LYS A 19 -3.39 30.90 -30.99
N ILE A 20 -3.03 31.96 -31.74
CA ILE A 20 -2.10 33.01 -31.23
C ILE A 20 -2.71 33.75 -30.06
N LYS A 21 -4.03 33.95 -30.12
CA LYS A 21 -4.81 34.64 -29.11
C LYS A 21 -4.87 33.82 -27.82
N GLU A 22 -5.03 32.50 -27.92
CA GLU A 22 -5.02 31.57 -26.78
C GLU A 22 -3.63 31.47 -26.15
N ILE A 23 -2.60 31.30 -26.99
CA ILE A 23 -1.20 31.25 -26.55
C ILE A 23 -0.81 32.57 -25.88
N HIS A 24 -1.15 33.72 -26.49
CA HIS A 24 -0.84 35.03 -25.93
C HIS A 24 -1.55 35.27 -24.59
N LYS A 25 -2.84 34.89 -24.48
CA LYS A 25 -3.60 34.97 -23.24
C LYS A 25 -3.03 34.07 -22.15
N SER A 26 -2.61 32.84 -22.47
CA SER A 26 -1.91 31.95 -21.52
C SER A 26 -0.57 32.52 -21.08
N LEU A 27 0.23 33.08 -22.01
CA LEU A 27 1.51 33.72 -21.69
C LEU A 27 1.35 34.94 -20.78
N GLU A 28 0.33 35.77 -20.99
CA GLU A 28 0.01 36.91 -20.11
C GLU A 28 -0.45 36.46 -18.73
N THR A 29 -1.34 35.46 -18.68
CA THR A 29 -1.88 34.93 -17.41
C THR A 29 -0.78 34.28 -16.56
N GLU A 30 0.20 33.65 -17.21
CA GLU A 30 1.29 32.92 -16.56
C GLU A 30 2.57 33.76 -16.39
N GLY A 31 2.59 35.03 -16.80
CA GLY A 31 3.75 35.92 -16.68
C GLY A 31 4.95 35.51 -17.54
N ILE A 32 4.74 34.79 -18.64
CA ILE A 32 5.80 34.19 -19.45
C ILE A 32 6.11 35.09 -20.64
N SER A 33 7.31 35.68 -20.66
CA SER A 33 7.73 36.52 -21.78
C SER A 33 7.89 35.71 -23.08
N TRP A 34 7.58 36.32 -24.23
CA TRP A 34 7.87 35.76 -25.56
C TRP A 34 9.34 35.37 -25.76
N LYS A 35 10.26 36.04 -25.06
CA LYS A 35 11.69 35.71 -25.04
C LYS A 35 11.95 34.35 -24.38
N ASN A 36 11.17 33.98 -23.37
CA ASN A 36 11.22 32.66 -22.72
C ASN A 36 10.58 31.59 -23.61
N LEU A 37 9.46 31.91 -24.27
CA LEU A 37 8.84 31.03 -25.29
C LEU A 37 9.82 30.69 -26.41
N TYR A 38 10.55 31.68 -26.90
CA TYR A 38 11.58 31.48 -27.92
C TYR A 38 12.74 30.59 -27.45
N ARG A 39 13.14 30.74 -26.18
CA ARG A 39 14.27 30.01 -25.59
C ARG A 39 13.89 28.57 -25.20
N HIS A 40 12.63 28.34 -24.82
CA HIS A 40 12.14 27.05 -24.31
C HIS A 40 10.77 26.65 -24.87
N PRO A 41 10.56 26.63 -26.20
CA PRO A 41 9.25 26.35 -26.80
C PRO A 41 8.74 24.94 -26.47
N ARG A 42 9.64 23.99 -26.19
CA ARG A 42 9.36 22.61 -25.77
C ARG A 42 8.66 22.47 -24.42
N ILE A 43 8.74 23.47 -23.55
CA ILE A 43 8.14 23.37 -22.20
C ILE A 43 6.91 24.27 -22.07
N LEU A 44 6.71 25.18 -23.03
CA LEU A 44 5.68 26.20 -22.93
C LEU A 44 4.52 25.97 -23.91
N VAL A 45 4.80 25.46 -25.11
CA VAL A 45 3.77 25.19 -26.12
C VAL A 45 3.36 23.71 -26.12
N TRP A 46 4.33 22.83 -25.86
CA TRP A 46 4.13 21.40 -25.92
C TRP A 46 3.20 20.87 -24.80
N PRO A 47 3.30 21.31 -23.53
CA PRO A 47 2.27 21.02 -22.53
C PRO A 47 0.88 21.46 -22.95
N SER A 48 0.72 22.70 -23.44
CA SER A 48 -0.59 23.21 -23.85
C SER A 48 -1.18 22.40 -25.00
N ALA A 49 -0.36 21.97 -25.96
CA ALA A 49 -0.79 21.07 -27.02
C ALA A 49 -1.28 19.71 -26.48
N ILE A 50 -0.63 19.16 -25.45
CA ILE A 50 -1.07 17.93 -24.78
C ILE A 50 -2.37 18.16 -24.00
N PHE A 51 -2.46 19.26 -23.24
CA PHE A 51 -3.65 19.63 -22.48
C PHE A 51 -4.87 19.84 -23.37
N ASP A 52 -4.66 20.41 -24.55
CA ASP A 52 -5.70 20.62 -25.57
C ASP A 52 -6.04 19.32 -26.35
N GLY A 53 -5.40 18.19 -26.05
CA GLY A 53 -5.57 16.93 -26.77
C GLY A 53 -5.03 16.96 -28.21
N ASN A 54 -4.23 17.96 -28.57
CA ASN A 54 -3.65 18.14 -29.89
C ASN A 54 -2.29 17.44 -29.99
N TYR A 55 -2.34 16.11 -30.00
CA TYR A 55 -1.14 15.26 -29.93
C TYR A 55 -0.29 15.33 -31.20
N GLU A 56 -0.89 15.53 -32.37
CA GLU A 56 -0.14 15.76 -33.62
C GLU A 56 0.68 17.05 -33.56
N LEU A 57 0.09 18.12 -32.99
CA LEU A 57 0.80 19.36 -32.73
C LEU A 57 1.92 19.15 -31.70
N ALA A 58 1.66 18.39 -30.64
CA ALA A 58 2.66 18.07 -29.64
C ALA A 58 3.84 17.30 -30.27
N GLU A 59 3.58 16.28 -31.08
CA GLU A 59 4.59 15.51 -31.80
C GLU A 59 5.34 16.33 -32.85
N PHE A 60 4.65 17.22 -33.57
CA PHE A 60 5.29 18.13 -34.52
C PHE A 60 6.22 19.12 -33.82
N ILE A 61 5.75 19.78 -32.77
CA ILE A 61 6.56 20.68 -31.93
C ILE A 61 7.79 19.94 -31.42
N TYR A 62 7.58 18.70 -30.99
CA TYR A 62 8.62 17.84 -30.48
C TYR A 62 9.72 17.53 -31.51
N ASN A 63 9.34 16.99 -32.67
CA ASN A 63 10.26 16.62 -33.74
C ASN A 63 11.02 17.85 -34.28
N TYR A 64 10.33 18.98 -34.40
CA TYR A 64 10.91 20.22 -34.90
C TYR A 64 11.94 20.83 -33.94
N LEU A 65 11.72 20.72 -32.63
CA LEU A 65 12.56 21.35 -31.63
C LEU A 65 13.76 20.51 -31.21
N ASN A 66 13.92 19.28 -31.74
CA ASN A 66 14.82 18.24 -31.25
C ASN A 66 16.34 18.53 -31.38
N SER A 67 16.73 19.76 -31.74
CA SER A 67 18.13 20.14 -32.06
C SER A 67 18.88 20.93 -30.98
N ARG A 68 18.31 21.19 -29.79
CA ARG A 68 18.97 22.00 -28.74
C ARG A 68 18.76 21.46 -27.31
N PRO A 69 19.80 21.44 -26.46
CA PRO A 69 19.68 21.08 -25.05
C PRO A 69 18.84 22.12 -24.29
N ILE A 70 18.05 21.63 -23.33
CA ILE A 70 17.16 22.45 -22.50
C ILE A 70 17.80 22.63 -21.12
N ASN A 71 17.99 23.87 -20.67
CA ASN A 71 18.27 24.14 -19.27
C ASN A 71 16.94 24.38 -18.51
N PHE A 72 16.59 23.50 -17.59
CA PHE A 72 15.36 23.58 -16.80
C PHE A 72 15.53 24.56 -15.63
N SER A 73 14.89 25.72 -15.70
CA SER A 73 14.60 26.50 -14.50
C SER A 73 13.64 25.73 -13.58
N VAL A 74 13.55 26.11 -12.30
CA VAL A 74 12.65 25.44 -11.33
C VAL A 74 11.20 25.46 -11.81
N HIS A 75 10.67 26.62 -12.23
CA HIS A 75 9.30 26.71 -12.75
C HIS A 75 9.05 25.82 -13.99
N LEU A 76 10.03 25.71 -14.88
CA LEU A 76 9.91 24.86 -16.07
C LEU A 76 9.87 23.37 -15.69
N ARG A 77 10.58 22.99 -14.63
CA ARG A 77 10.53 21.63 -14.08
C ARG A 77 9.17 21.31 -13.50
N ASP A 78 8.59 22.21 -12.71
CA ASP A 78 7.28 21.99 -12.09
C ASP A 78 6.20 21.83 -13.17
N ARG A 79 6.22 22.70 -14.19
CA ARG A 79 5.31 22.59 -15.33
C ARG A 79 5.49 21.27 -16.10
N TYR A 80 6.74 20.84 -16.30
CA TYR A 80 7.04 19.57 -16.95
C TYR A 80 6.44 18.38 -16.18
N PHE A 81 6.61 18.32 -14.85
CA PHE A 81 6.03 17.24 -14.04
C PHE A 81 4.51 17.30 -13.98
N ALA A 82 3.90 18.49 -13.93
CA ALA A 82 2.45 18.64 -14.04
C ALA A 82 1.94 18.10 -15.38
N THR A 83 2.64 18.40 -16.47
CA THR A 83 2.32 17.86 -17.81
C THR A 83 2.48 16.35 -17.85
N PHE A 84 3.57 15.83 -17.27
CA PHE A 84 3.84 14.39 -17.20
C PHE A 84 2.74 13.66 -16.44
N GLU A 85 2.31 14.21 -15.30
CA GLU A 85 1.23 13.65 -14.50
C GLU A 85 -0.08 13.54 -15.29
N GLU A 86 -0.38 14.51 -16.14
CA GLU A 86 -1.60 14.54 -16.96
C GLU A 86 -1.53 13.54 -18.13
N VAL A 87 -0.36 13.43 -18.77
CA VAL A 87 -0.07 12.36 -19.74
C VAL A 87 -0.27 10.97 -19.11
N VAL A 88 0.19 10.78 -17.87
CA VAL A 88 0.05 9.52 -17.13
C VAL A 88 -1.42 9.24 -16.81
N LYS A 89 -2.19 10.22 -16.34
CA LYS A 89 -3.63 10.08 -16.07
C LYS A 89 -4.40 9.66 -17.32
N GLN A 90 -3.99 10.17 -18.48
CA GLN A 90 -4.54 9.81 -19.79
C GLN A 90 -4.01 8.47 -20.34
N LYS A 91 -3.09 7.81 -19.64
CA LYS A 91 -2.50 6.51 -20.03
C LYS A 91 -1.83 6.53 -21.41
N ARG A 92 -1.13 7.62 -21.75
CA ARG A 92 -0.47 7.83 -23.05
C ARG A 92 1.00 7.40 -23.05
N ILE A 93 1.26 6.11 -23.26
CA ILE A 93 2.60 5.52 -23.21
C ILE A 93 3.58 6.11 -24.25
N ASP A 94 3.07 6.44 -25.43
CA ASP A 94 3.79 7.09 -26.53
C ASP A 94 4.42 8.42 -26.06
N LEU A 95 3.63 9.24 -25.37
CA LEU A 95 4.07 10.52 -24.83
C LEU A 95 4.99 10.36 -23.61
N ILE A 96 4.76 9.36 -22.75
CA ILE A 96 5.69 9.05 -21.65
C ILE A 96 7.08 8.72 -22.18
N LYS A 97 7.18 7.90 -23.23
CA LYS A 97 8.45 7.53 -23.88
C LYS A 97 9.18 8.75 -24.43
N ILE A 98 8.43 9.65 -25.07
CA ILE A 98 8.91 10.93 -25.58
C ILE A 98 9.45 11.83 -24.45
N MET A 99 8.67 11.99 -23.38
CA MET A 99 9.04 12.79 -22.21
C MET A 99 10.30 12.28 -21.53
N ASP A 100 10.34 10.98 -21.23
CA ASP A 100 11.49 10.32 -20.62
C ASP A 100 12.78 10.54 -21.43
N ARG A 101 12.69 10.46 -22.77
CA ARG A 101 13.83 10.73 -23.66
C ARG A 101 14.30 12.17 -23.57
N ASP A 102 13.39 13.14 -23.58
CA ASP A 102 13.74 14.57 -23.47
C ASP A 102 14.35 14.91 -22.12
N TYR A 103 13.84 14.28 -21.08
CA TYR A 103 14.39 14.41 -19.75
C TYR A 103 15.87 14.03 -19.72
N LYS A 104 16.24 12.88 -20.31
CA LYS A 104 17.63 12.43 -20.43
C LYS A 104 18.50 13.43 -21.16
N LEU A 105 18.02 14.02 -22.26
CA LEU A 105 18.79 14.97 -23.06
C LEU A 105 19.03 16.31 -22.32
N SER A 106 18.19 16.64 -21.34
CA SER A 106 18.33 17.83 -20.51
C SER A 106 19.22 17.64 -19.27
N ALA A 107 19.38 16.38 -18.83
CA ALA A 107 20.11 16.01 -17.62
C ALA A 107 21.65 16.20 -17.65
N PRO A 108 22.40 16.24 -18.78
CA PRO A 108 23.87 16.28 -18.75
C PRO A 108 24.46 17.49 -18.01
N TRP A 109 23.66 18.55 -17.81
CA TRP A 109 24.07 19.80 -17.17
C TRP A 109 24.02 19.76 -15.64
N TYR A 110 23.44 18.70 -15.08
CA TYR A 110 23.40 18.47 -13.64
C TYR A 110 23.97 17.09 -13.40
N GLY A 111 25.12 16.98 -12.71
CA GLY A 111 25.88 15.74 -12.55
C GLY A 111 25.06 14.47 -12.26
N ILE A 112 25.67 13.32 -12.57
CA ILE A 112 25.07 11.96 -12.61
C ILE A 112 24.09 11.67 -11.45
N GLU A 113 24.38 12.12 -10.23
CA GLU A 113 23.53 11.91 -9.05
C GLU A 113 22.14 12.56 -9.16
N LYS A 114 22.01 13.70 -9.83
CA LYS A 114 20.71 14.40 -9.96
C LYS A 114 19.75 13.66 -10.89
N TYR A 115 20.29 12.95 -11.88
CA TYR A 115 19.50 12.19 -12.86
C TYR A 115 18.72 11.03 -12.21
N ALA A 116 19.33 10.32 -11.26
CA ALA A 116 18.68 9.24 -10.50
C ALA A 116 17.50 9.76 -9.67
N SER A 117 17.66 10.90 -8.99
CA SER A 117 16.61 11.50 -8.16
C SER A 117 15.35 11.91 -8.95
N GLN A 118 15.53 12.25 -10.22
CA GLN A 118 14.49 12.80 -11.07
C GLN A 118 13.78 11.75 -11.91
N THR A 119 14.51 10.76 -12.42
CA THR A 119 13.92 9.55 -13.03
C THR A 119 12.99 8.86 -12.04
N SER A 120 13.39 8.81 -10.77
CA SER A 120 12.57 8.36 -9.65
C SER A 120 11.22 9.09 -9.55
N GLU A 121 11.15 10.40 -9.84
CA GLU A 121 9.91 11.17 -9.75
C GLU A 121 8.91 10.84 -10.88
N LEU A 122 9.41 10.61 -12.10
CA LEU A 122 8.57 10.15 -13.22
C LEU A 122 7.96 8.78 -12.90
N ILE A 123 8.80 7.84 -12.46
CA ILE A 123 8.38 6.48 -12.12
C ILE A 123 7.37 6.49 -10.96
N ARG A 124 7.59 7.32 -9.93
CA ARG A 124 6.64 7.52 -8.83
C ARG A 124 5.29 8.05 -9.32
N THR A 125 5.29 9.00 -10.26
CA THR A 125 4.06 9.56 -10.82
C THR A 125 3.27 8.49 -11.57
N VAL A 126 3.94 7.64 -12.37
CA VAL A 126 3.32 6.50 -13.05
C VAL A 126 2.70 5.51 -12.05
N ALA A 127 3.46 5.14 -11.02
CA ALA A 127 2.99 4.22 -9.98
C ALA A 127 1.80 4.79 -9.17
N LYS A 128 1.85 6.09 -8.84
CA LYS A 128 0.79 6.82 -8.11
C LYS A 128 -0.56 6.70 -8.80
N HIS A 129 -0.58 6.77 -10.14
CA HIS A 129 -1.80 6.71 -10.96
C HIS A 129 -2.12 5.32 -11.50
N GLY A 130 -1.35 4.30 -11.11
CA GLY A 130 -1.65 2.92 -11.46
C GLY A 130 -1.54 2.60 -12.94
N PHE A 131 -0.73 3.35 -13.71
CA PHE A 131 -0.56 3.11 -15.13
C PHE A 131 0.46 1.98 -15.40
N VAL A 132 -0.02 0.74 -15.46
CA VAL A 132 0.81 -0.49 -15.52
C VAL A 132 1.74 -0.53 -16.74
N GLU A 133 1.24 -0.25 -17.95
CA GLU A 133 2.09 -0.23 -19.15
C GLU A 133 3.21 0.82 -19.04
N GLY A 134 2.91 1.96 -18.42
CA GLY A 134 3.91 2.98 -18.11
C GLY A 134 4.99 2.44 -17.18
N ILE A 135 4.63 1.72 -16.11
CA ILE A 135 5.62 1.22 -15.16
C ILE A 135 6.50 0.13 -15.78
N ASP A 136 5.90 -0.73 -16.59
CA ASP A 136 6.58 -1.80 -17.30
C ASP A 136 7.66 -1.24 -18.25
N TYR A 137 7.33 -0.17 -18.98
CA TYR A 137 8.32 0.56 -19.77
C TYR A 137 9.50 1.07 -18.94
N PHE A 138 9.26 1.60 -17.75
CA PHE A 138 10.35 2.05 -16.88
C PHE A 138 11.17 0.87 -16.31
N LEU A 139 10.51 -0.21 -15.88
CA LEU A 139 11.16 -1.39 -15.32
C LEU A 139 12.02 -2.14 -16.35
N THR A 140 11.64 -2.13 -17.62
CA THR A 140 12.41 -2.73 -18.72
C THR A 140 13.59 -1.87 -19.17
N LYS A 141 13.48 -0.54 -19.04
CA LYS A 141 14.47 0.41 -19.53
C LYS A 141 15.57 0.74 -18.52
N TYR A 142 15.27 0.69 -17.22
CA TYR A 142 16.15 1.14 -16.15
C TYR A 142 16.66 -0.03 -15.31
N SER A 143 17.88 0.09 -14.77
CA SER A 143 18.40 -0.94 -13.87
C SER A 143 17.59 -0.96 -12.58
N TYR A 144 17.44 -2.14 -11.98
CA TYR A 144 16.68 -2.29 -10.73
C TYR A 144 17.25 -1.45 -9.58
N GLU A 145 18.56 -1.17 -9.58
CA GLU A 145 19.22 -0.36 -8.55
C GLU A 145 18.82 1.12 -8.61
N ASP A 146 18.45 1.61 -9.78
CA ASP A 146 18.00 2.99 -10.00
C ASP A 146 16.53 3.19 -9.60
N ILE A 147 15.80 2.10 -9.39
CA ILE A 147 14.35 2.12 -9.16
C ILE A 147 14.09 1.97 -7.66
N PRO A 148 13.47 2.97 -6.99
CA PRO A 148 13.15 2.87 -5.57
C PRO A 148 11.92 1.98 -5.35
N PHE A 149 12.05 0.68 -5.62
CA PHE A 149 10.97 -0.30 -5.67
C PHE A 149 10.03 -0.24 -4.47
N ASN A 150 10.59 -0.16 -3.25
CA ASN A 150 9.80 -0.07 -2.03
C ASN A 150 8.92 1.18 -1.99
N VAL A 151 9.41 2.32 -2.49
CA VAL A 151 8.65 3.57 -2.55
C VAL A 151 7.51 3.46 -3.57
N LEU A 152 7.76 2.82 -4.72
CA LEU A 152 6.73 2.60 -5.74
C LEU A 152 5.63 1.68 -5.23
N LEU A 153 6.01 0.58 -4.58
CA LEU A 153 5.07 -0.36 -3.98
C LEU A 153 4.24 0.33 -2.89
N GLN A 154 4.85 1.11 -2.00
CA GLN A 154 4.12 1.89 -0.99
C GLN A 154 3.10 2.85 -1.61
N ARG A 155 3.47 3.54 -2.69
CA ARG A 155 2.57 4.46 -3.40
C ARG A 155 1.40 3.71 -4.03
N ALA A 156 1.67 2.64 -4.77
CA ALA A 156 0.64 1.81 -5.40
C ALA A 156 -0.34 1.20 -4.38
N VAL A 157 0.19 0.77 -3.23
CA VAL A 157 -0.61 0.27 -2.10
C VAL A 157 -1.48 1.38 -1.48
N ALA A 158 -0.91 2.57 -1.26
CA ALA A 158 -1.63 3.71 -0.70
C ALA A 158 -2.75 4.22 -1.60
N THR A 159 -2.58 4.15 -2.92
CA THR A 159 -3.59 4.51 -3.92
C THR A 159 -4.49 3.35 -4.34
N LYS A 160 -4.32 2.16 -3.74
CA LYS A 160 -5.12 0.95 -3.97
C LYS A 160 -5.13 0.44 -5.41
N HIS A 161 -4.06 0.70 -6.18
CA HIS A 161 -3.95 0.21 -7.55
C HIS A 161 -3.47 -1.25 -7.59
N ARG A 162 -4.41 -2.20 -7.48
CA ARG A 162 -4.13 -3.65 -7.38
C ARG A 162 -3.26 -4.19 -8.51
N GLU A 163 -3.56 -3.86 -9.76
CA GLU A 163 -2.79 -4.32 -10.92
C GLU A 163 -1.36 -3.76 -10.93
N MET A 164 -1.18 -2.51 -10.47
CA MET A 164 0.14 -1.91 -10.28
C MET A 164 0.93 -2.63 -9.18
N VAL A 165 0.27 -2.96 -8.05
CA VAL A 165 0.90 -3.75 -6.99
C VAL A 165 1.34 -5.12 -7.51
N ARG A 166 0.47 -5.83 -8.25
CA ARG A 166 0.81 -7.11 -8.87
C ARG A 166 2.00 -6.98 -9.82
N CYS A 167 1.92 -6.05 -10.78
CA CYS A 167 3.00 -5.78 -11.73
C CYS A 167 4.34 -5.52 -11.04
N LEU A 168 4.36 -4.71 -9.98
CA LEU A 168 5.58 -4.44 -9.22
C LEU A 168 6.09 -5.73 -8.56
N LEU A 169 5.23 -6.47 -7.84
CA LEU A 169 5.61 -7.69 -7.14
C LEU A 169 6.09 -8.83 -8.07
N ASP A 170 5.66 -8.83 -9.33
CA ASP A 170 6.13 -9.78 -10.36
C ASP A 170 7.53 -9.42 -10.87
N HIS A 171 7.87 -8.13 -10.94
CA HIS A 171 9.17 -7.64 -11.39
C HIS A 171 10.26 -7.63 -10.31
N GLY A 172 9.89 -7.78 -9.04
CA GLY A 172 10.85 -7.70 -7.95
C GLY A 172 10.31 -8.19 -6.62
N LYS A 173 11.20 -8.80 -5.84
CA LYS A 173 10.91 -9.09 -4.43
C LYS A 173 11.29 -7.88 -3.59
N PRO A 174 10.40 -7.39 -2.70
CA PRO A 174 10.73 -6.33 -1.78
C PRO A 174 11.90 -6.77 -0.89
N LYS A 175 13.06 -6.08 -1.03
CA LYS A 175 14.27 -6.33 -0.23
C LYS A 175 14.06 -6.01 1.25
N HIS A 176 13.10 -5.15 1.56
CA HIS A 176 12.81 -4.72 2.94
C HIS A 176 11.43 -5.20 3.37
N ALA A 177 11.31 -5.45 4.67
CA ALA A 177 10.02 -5.72 5.27
C ALA A 177 9.07 -4.54 5.03
N TYR A 178 7.82 -4.87 4.74
CA TYR A 178 6.74 -3.93 4.54
C TYR A 178 6.65 -2.89 5.67
N GLY A 179 6.65 -1.61 5.30
CA GLY A 179 6.61 -0.48 6.24
C GLY A 179 5.21 -0.14 6.76
N ARG A 180 5.10 0.94 7.54
CA ARG A 180 3.81 1.44 8.08
C ARG A 180 2.81 1.87 7.01
N ASP A 181 3.23 2.10 5.77
CA ASP A 181 2.31 2.53 4.72
C ASP A 181 1.40 1.38 4.25
N ILE A 182 1.88 0.14 4.34
CA ILE A 182 1.09 -1.07 4.02
C ILE A 182 0.00 -1.31 5.07
N ILE A 183 0.28 -0.99 6.33
CA ILE A 183 -0.67 -1.04 7.45
C ILE A 183 -1.94 -0.22 7.18
N ARG A 184 -1.81 0.88 6.42
CA ARG A 184 -2.94 1.79 6.14
C ARG A 184 -3.80 1.31 4.97
N CYS A 185 -3.30 0.38 4.16
CA CYS A 185 -4.10 -0.23 3.12
C CYS A 185 -5.18 -1.07 3.80
N ASN A 186 -6.46 -0.75 3.61
CA ASN A 186 -7.59 -1.55 4.09
C ASN A 186 -8.17 -2.38 2.94
N ASP A 187 -7.31 -2.86 2.04
CA ASP A 187 -7.70 -3.65 0.87
C ASP A 187 -7.17 -5.08 1.03
N ILE A 188 -8.10 -6.01 1.23
CA ILE A 188 -7.80 -7.44 1.47
C ILE A 188 -7.03 -8.05 0.30
N GLU A 189 -7.34 -7.67 -0.94
CA GLU A 189 -6.69 -8.26 -2.11
C GLU A 189 -5.24 -7.80 -2.23
N ILE A 190 -4.96 -6.55 -1.85
CA ILE A 190 -3.58 -6.06 -1.76
C ILE A 190 -2.83 -6.79 -0.64
N TYR A 191 -3.46 -7.01 0.51
CA TYR A 191 -2.86 -7.81 1.57
C TYR A 191 -2.53 -9.24 1.13
N LYS A 192 -3.43 -9.90 0.38
CA LYS A 192 -3.17 -11.23 -0.20
C LYS A 192 -1.95 -11.20 -1.13
N LEU A 193 -1.88 -10.25 -2.06
CA LEU A 193 -0.73 -10.08 -2.96
C LEU A 193 0.57 -9.88 -2.18
N LEU A 194 0.58 -8.96 -1.21
CA LEU A 194 1.75 -8.68 -0.38
C LEU A 194 2.17 -9.90 0.46
N TYR A 195 1.20 -10.66 0.98
CA TYR A 195 1.46 -11.87 1.73
C TYR A 195 2.09 -12.94 0.83
N LEU A 196 1.57 -13.17 -0.38
CA LEU A 196 2.11 -14.17 -1.30
C LEU A 196 3.56 -13.86 -1.73
N HIS A 197 3.91 -12.58 -1.90
CA HIS A 197 5.26 -12.17 -2.32
C HIS A 197 6.19 -11.79 -1.15
N ARG A 198 5.81 -12.10 0.09
CA ARG A 198 6.59 -11.75 1.28
C ARG A 198 7.92 -12.50 1.31
N SER A 199 9.00 -11.80 1.65
CA SER A 199 10.30 -12.42 1.94
C SER A 199 10.40 -12.94 3.38
N ARG A 200 9.54 -12.42 4.27
CA ARG A 200 9.43 -12.79 5.69
C ARG A 200 7.99 -12.62 6.16
N GLU A 201 7.63 -13.29 7.25
CA GLU A 201 6.32 -13.10 7.89
C GLU A 201 6.10 -11.64 8.31
N PHE A 202 4.83 -11.24 8.37
CA PHE A 202 4.44 -9.88 8.74
C PHE A 202 4.85 -9.55 10.18
N LYS A 203 5.33 -8.30 10.37
CA LYS A 203 5.68 -7.79 11.69
C LYS A 203 4.45 -7.60 12.57
N ALA A 204 4.67 -7.54 13.89
CA ALA A 204 3.62 -7.42 14.88
C ALA A 204 2.66 -6.24 14.60
N GLU A 205 3.16 -5.09 14.16
CA GLU A 205 2.33 -3.92 13.88
C GLU A 205 1.35 -4.16 12.72
N ILE A 206 1.76 -4.91 11.68
CA ILE A 206 0.89 -5.29 10.56
C ILE A 206 -0.16 -6.29 11.05
N LEU A 207 0.27 -7.31 11.80
CA LEU A 207 -0.62 -8.31 12.39
C LEU A 207 -1.66 -7.68 13.32
N HIS A 208 -1.30 -6.66 14.09
CA HIS A 208 -2.25 -5.91 14.91
C HIS A 208 -3.35 -5.28 14.06
N ASN A 209 -2.98 -4.61 12.95
CA ASN A 209 -3.96 -4.00 12.07
C ASN A 209 -4.84 -5.04 11.39
N ILE A 210 -4.28 -6.19 11.00
CA ILE A 210 -5.03 -7.33 10.48
C ILE A 210 -6.06 -7.82 11.51
N LEU A 211 -5.62 -8.06 12.75
CA LEU A 211 -6.51 -8.52 13.82
C LEU A 211 -7.64 -7.53 14.11
N THR A 212 -7.33 -6.24 14.13
CA THR A 212 -8.28 -5.21 14.57
C THR A 212 -9.19 -4.69 13.47
N ARG A 213 -8.77 -4.72 12.19
CA ARG A 213 -9.47 -4.04 11.10
C ARG A 213 -9.82 -4.92 9.91
N ILE A 214 -9.11 -6.03 9.72
CA ILE A 214 -9.27 -6.88 8.53
C ILE A 214 -10.20 -8.06 8.85
N SER A 215 -10.89 -8.58 7.83
CA SER A 215 -11.83 -9.69 7.96
C SER A 215 -11.14 -11.00 8.36
N LEU A 216 -11.92 -11.91 8.96
CA LEU A 216 -11.47 -13.28 9.26
C LEU A 216 -10.95 -14.00 8.01
N HIS A 217 -11.58 -13.80 6.86
CA HIS A 217 -11.20 -14.43 5.60
C HIS A 217 -9.73 -14.21 5.22
N PHE A 218 -9.15 -13.04 5.54
CA PHE A 218 -7.74 -12.81 5.30
C PHE A 218 -6.84 -13.55 6.31
N ILE A 219 -7.27 -13.68 7.56
CA ILE A 219 -6.55 -14.46 8.58
C ILE A 219 -6.53 -15.93 8.16
N GLU A 220 -7.65 -16.48 7.70
CA GLU A 220 -7.74 -17.84 7.16
C GLU A 220 -6.76 -18.03 5.99
N PHE A 221 -6.79 -17.11 5.02
CA PHE A 221 -5.85 -17.08 3.90
C PHE A 221 -4.37 -17.10 4.35
N MET A 222 -4.02 -16.35 5.41
CA MET A 222 -2.66 -16.36 5.96
C MET A 222 -2.28 -17.74 6.52
N TYR A 223 -3.18 -18.40 7.25
CA TYR A 223 -2.94 -19.76 7.74
C TYR A 223 -2.80 -20.76 6.57
N GLU A 224 -3.57 -20.60 5.50
CA GLU A 224 -3.49 -21.44 4.31
C GLU A 224 -2.18 -21.23 3.52
N ASN A 225 -1.61 -20.02 3.54
CA ASN A 225 -0.46 -19.65 2.71
C ASN A 225 0.83 -19.38 3.52
N ARG A 226 0.89 -19.84 4.77
CA ARG A 226 2.10 -19.76 5.60
C ARG A 226 3.21 -20.68 5.06
N SER A 227 4.44 -20.16 4.99
CA SER A 227 5.59 -20.90 4.45
C SER A 227 5.95 -22.10 5.31
N ASP A 228 5.84 -21.96 6.63
CA ASP A 228 6.02 -23.03 7.60
C ASP A 228 4.69 -23.34 8.28
N LYS A 229 4.18 -24.56 8.08
CA LYS A 229 2.90 -24.99 8.64
C LYS A 229 2.96 -25.18 10.16
N SER A 230 4.14 -25.34 10.74
CA SER A 230 4.33 -25.48 12.19
C SER A 230 4.31 -24.13 12.93
N VAL A 231 4.57 -23.02 12.22
CA VAL A 231 4.68 -21.69 12.83
C VAL A 231 3.32 -20.98 12.76
N ASP A 232 2.83 -20.56 13.92
CA ASP A 232 1.65 -19.70 14.02
C ASP A 232 2.02 -18.27 13.54
N PRO A 233 1.37 -17.72 12.49
CA PRO A 233 1.63 -16.36 12.03
C PRO A 233 1.45 -15.30 13.12
N PHE A 234 0.64 -15.58 14.14
CA PHE A 234 0.35 -14.71 15.27
C PHE A 234 1.07 -15.12 16.56
N GLN A 235 2.17 -15.89 16.48
CA GLN A 235 2.89 -16.37 17.65
C GLN A 235 3.33 -15.25 18.62
N PHE A 236 3.68 -14.08 18.10
CA PHE A 236 4.08 -12.92 18.92
C PHE A 236 2.91 -12.29 19.70
N TYR A 237 1.66 -12.62 19.34
CA TYR A 237 0.46 -12.19 20.06
C TYR A 237 -0.05 -13.23 21.05
N ARG A 238 0.69 -14.32 21.35
CA ARG A 238 0.18 -15.41 22.21
C ARG A 238 -0.46 -14.92 23.53
N ALA A 239 0.15 -13.96 24.22
CA ALA A 239 -0.38 -13.46 25.49
C ALA A 239 -1.60 -12.53 25.34
N ASN A 240 -1.68 -11.74 24.25
CA ASN A 240 -2.65 -10.64 24.12
C ASN A 240 -3.69 -10.85 23.02
N LEU A 241 -3.54 -11.87 22.16
CA LEU A 241 -4.42 -12.10 21.01
C LEU A 241 -5.87 -12.20 21.46
N PHE A 242 -6.15 -13.17 22.33
CA PHE A 242 -7.50 -13.43 22.77
C PHE A 242 -8.09 -12.28 23.57
N TYR A 243 -7.26 -11.55 24.33
CA TYR A 243 -7.69 -10.34 24.99
C TYR A 243 -8.18 -9.28 23.99
N ILE A 244 -7.44 -9.06 22.90
CA ILE A 244 -7.83 -8.13 21.83
C ILE A 244 -9.14 -8.60 21.20
N LEU A 245 -9.26 -9.87 20.82
CA LEU A 245 -10.45 -10.41 20.15
C LEU A 245 -11.71 -10.29 21.02
N ILE A 246 -11.62 -10.66 22.29
CA ILE A 246 -12.74 -10.57 23.24
C ILE A 246 -13.11 -9.12 23.52
N LYS A 247 -12.11 -8.25 23.74
CA LYS A 247 -12.35 -6.82 23.94
C LYS A 247 -13.09 -6.20 22.74
N GLN A 248 -12.72 -6.59 21.53
CA GLN A 248 -13.30 -6.09 20.27
C GLN A 248 -14.60 -6.76 19.85
N ASP A 249 -15.12 -7.71 20.62
CA ASP A 249 -16.29 -8.50 20.25
C ASP A 249 -16.15 -9.23 18.90
N SER A 250 -14.92 -9.62 18.54
CA SER A 250 -14.63 -10.31 17.28
C SER A 250 -14.87 -11.82 17.41
N PHE A 251 -16.14 -12.21 17.47
CA PHE A 251 -16.55 -13.60 17.77
C PHE A 251 -16.04 -14.62 16.76
N ASP A 252 -16.24 -14.41 15.46
CA ASP A 252 -15.78 -15.34 14.43
C ASP A 252 -14.27 -15.59 14.49
N LYS A 253 -13.49 -14.52 14.74
CA LYS A 253 -12.04 -14.61 14.91
C LYS A 253 -11.68 -15.41 16.15
N LEU A 254 -12.38 -15.20 17.27
CA LEU A 254 -12.19 -15.98 18.49
C LEU A 254 -12.41 -17.47 18.22
N GLN A 255 -13.52 -17.82 17.55
CA GLN A 255 -13.83 -19.21 17.18
C GLN A 255 -12.73 -19.82 16.32
N PHE A 256 -12.31 -19.11 15.28
CA PHE A 256 -11.22 -19.54 14.40
C PHE A 256 -9.92 -19.79 15.17
N PHE A 257 -9.47 -18.84 16.00
CA PHE A 257 -8.21 -18.98 16.73
C PHE A 257 -8.25 -20.07 17.81
N ILE A 258 -9.40 -20.33 18.43
CA ILE A 258 -9.55 -21.48 19.34
C ILE A 258 -9.42 -22.79 18.55
N LYS A 259 -9.95 -22.85 17.33
CA LYS A 259 -9.87 -24.05 16.46
C LYS A 259 -8.46 -24.32 15.95
N VAL A 260 -7.72 -23.31 15.49
CA VAL A 260 -6.41 -23.52 14.83
C VAL A 260 -5.22 -23.54 15.78
N ARG A 261 -5.39 -23.15 17.05
CA ARG A 261 -4.30 -23.13 18.03
C ARG A 261 -4.35 -24.36 18.93
N GLU A 262 -3.24 -25.07 18.99
CA GLU A 262 -3.12 -26.24 19.85
C GLU A 262 -3.12 -25.93 21.35
N SER A 263 -2.83 -24.68 21.76
CA SER A 263 -2.71 -24.30 23.17
C SER A 263 -3.51 -23.04 23.48
N VAL A 264 -4.63 -23.21 24.17
CA VAL A 264 -5.51 -22.13 24.60
C VAL A 264 -5.75 -22.25 26.11
N CYS A 265 -5.53 -21.15 26.85
CA CYS A 265 -5.84 -21.11 28.28
C CYS A 265 -7.28 -20.63 28.50
N TYR A 266 -8.23 -21.57 28.59
CA TYR A 266 -9.66 -21.27 28.70
C TYR A 266 -10.01 -20.42 29.92
N TYR A 267 -9.37 -20.61 31.08
CA TYR A 267 -9.62 -19.76 32.25
C TYR A 267 -9.29 -18.28 32.00
N THR A 268 -8.20 -17.99 31.28
CA THR A 268 -7.88 -16.62 30.89
C THR A 268 -8.93 -16.04 29.94
N LEU A 269 -9.45 -16.86 29.03
CA LEU A 269 -10.56 -16.46 28.14
C LEU A 269 -11.83 -16.14 28.93
N ILE A 270 -12.22 -17.00 29.87
CA ILE A 270 -13.40 -16.83 30.72
C ILE A 270 -13.28 -15.53 31.52
N ILE A 271 -12.17 -15.33 32.24
CA ILE A 271 -11.93 -14.09 33.02
C ILE A 271 -12.05 -12.86 32.12
N THR A 272 -11.50 -12.93 30.91
CA THR A 272 -11.52 -11.80 29.97
C THR A 272 -12.92 -11.55 29.40
N ALA A 273 -13.67 -12.61 29.05
CA ALA A 273 -15.03 -12.50 28.53
C ALA A 273 -15.99 -11.95 29.58
N VAL A 274 -15.86 -12.37 30.84
CA VAL A 274 -16.63 -11.81 31.97
C VAL A 274 -16.29 -10.34 32.16
N ARG A 275 -15.00 -9.99 32.19
CA ARG A 275 -14.53 -8.60 32.36
C ARG A 275 -15.09 -7.64 31.31
N PHE A 276 -15.28 -8.10 30.07
CA PHE A 276 -15.84 -7.31 28.97
C PHE A 276 -17.32 -7.61 28.70
N GLU A 277 -17.99 -8.34 29.59
CA GLU A 277 -19.42 -8.67 29.51
C GLU A 277 -19.86 -9.38 28.21
N ARG A 278 -18.93 -10.12 27.58
CA ARG A 278 -19.14 -10.84 26.31
C ARG A 278 -19.87 -12.16 26.51
N SER A 279 -21.17 -12.08 26.78
CA SER A 279 -22.01 -13.23 27.17
C SER A 279 -22.00 -14.37 26.14
N GLU A 280 -22.09 -14.05 24.85
CA GLU A 280 -22.09 -15.06 23.77
C GLU A 280 -20.74 -15.74 23.64
N MET A 281 -19.65 -14.96 23.62
CA MET A 281 -18.29 -15.49 23.64
C MET A 281 -18.04 -16.37 24.86
N LEU A 282 -18.51 -15.95 26.04
CA LEU A 282 -18.37 -16.70 27.29
C LEU A 282 -19.04 -18.07 27.17
N ARG A 283 -20.28 -18.13 26.66
CA ARG A 283 -20.98 -19.39 26.41
C ARG A 283 -20.18 -20.29 25.48
N PHE A 284 -19.71 -19.76 24.36
CA PHE A 284 -18.88 -20.51 23.40
C PHE A 284 -17.57 -21.00 24.00
N ILE A 285 -16.87 -20.18 24.79
CA ILE A 285 -15.62 -20.56 25.45
C ILE A 285 -15.86 -21.73 26.42
N ILE A 286 -16.96 -21.68 27.19
CA ILE A 286 -17.32 -22.73 28.16
C ILE A 286 -17.68 -24.03 27.43
N THR A 287 -18.49 -23.97 26.38
CA THR A 287 -18.89 -25.17 25.62
C THR A 287 -17.72 -25.78 24.84
N SER A 288 -16.84 -24.94 24.26
CA SER A 288 -15.68 -25.39 23.47
C SER A 288 -14.56 -26.03 24.29
N ARG A 289 -14.66 -26.01 25.62
CA ARG A 289 -13.64 -26.51 26.54
C ARG A 289 -13.64 -28.05 26.68
N ASN A 290 -14.73 -28.72 26.27
CA ASN A 290 -15.02 -30.07 26.75
C ASN A 290 -14.31 -31.25 26.08
N ASN A 291 -13.73 -31.16 24.88
CA ASN A 291 -13.39 -32.38 24.12
C ASN A 291 -11.89 -32.74 23.98
N GLU A 292 -10.93 -31.81 23.92
CA GLU A 292 -9.50 -32.20 23.70
C GLU A 292 -8.46 -31.34 24.46
N ASN A 293 -8.85 -30.18 25.00
CA ASN A 293 -7.91 -29.18 25.53
C ASN A 293 -7.62 -29.26 27.05
N ARG A 294 -8.18 -30.25 27.75
CA ARG A 294 -7.99 -30.46 29.20
C ARG A 294 -6.56 -30.83 29.61
N LYS A 295 -5.72 -31.31 28.67
CA LYS A 295 -4.44 -31.97 28.97
C LYS A 295 -3.20 -31.06 29.15
N ARG A 296 -3.32 -29.72 29.13
CA ARG A 296 -2.12 -28.85 28.96
C ARG A 296 -1.74 -27.95 30.14
N TYR A 297 -2.42 -28.01 31.28
CA TYR A 297 -1.93 -27.30 32.47
C TYR A 297 -0.76 -28.06 33.12
N ARG A 298 0.47 -27.85 32.61
CA ARG A 298 1.69 -28.45 33.19
C ARG A 298 1.92 -28.10 34.67
N ASN A 299 1.24 -27.08 35.19
CA ASN A 299 1.29 -26.67 36.59
C ASN A 299 -0.13 -26.60 37.19
N ILE A 300 -0.48 -27.63 37.97
CA ILE A 300 -1.79 -27.77 38.63
C ILE A 300 -2.10 -26.56 39.53
N LYS A 301 -1.11 -26.06 40.29
CA LYS A 301 -1.30 -24.88 41.17
C LYS A 301 -1.69 -23.63 40.37
N THR A 302 -1.11 -23.43 39.19
CA THR A 302 -1.47 -22.32 38.30
C THR A 302 -2.88 -22.47 37.76
N ALA A 303 -3.28 -23.69 37.37
CA ALA A 303 -4.63 -23.97 36.90
C ALA A 303 -5.69 -23.72 38.00
N GLU A 304 -5.46 -24.21 39.22
CA GLU A 304 -6.35 -24.00 40.36
C GLU A 304 -6.51 -22.50 40.68
N ARG A 305 -5.41 -21.73 40.67
CA ARG A 305 -5.45 -20.27 40.85
C ARG A 305 -6.28 -19.56 39.77
N LEU A 306 -6.09 -19.93 38.50
CA LEU A 306 -6.83 -19.33 37.39
C LEU A 306 -8.32 -19.71 37.41
N ARG A 307 -8.64 -20.96 37.75
CA ARG A 307 -10.03 -21.42 37.95
C ARG A 307 -10.71 -20.62 39.05
N ASN A 308 -10.09 -20.52 40.23
CA ASN A 308 -10.69 -19.81 41.35
C ASN A 308 -10.92 -18.33 41.00
N ARG A 309 -10.00 -17.69 40.26
CA ARG A 309 -10.21 -16.32 39.72
C ARG A 309 -11.37 -16.24 38.73
N ALA A 310 -11.55 -17.24 37.85
CA ALA A 310 -12.67 -17.29 36.92
C ALA A 310 -14.01 -17.43 37.66
N ILE A 311 -14.09 -18.30 38.69
CA ILE A 311 -15.26 -18.45 39.54
C ILE A 311 -15.59 -17.14 40.26
N SER A 312 -14.61 -16.53 40.92
CA SER A 312 -14.81 -15.24 41.59
C SER A 312 -15.26 -14.15 40.62
N SER A 313 -14.75 -14.14 39.38
CA SER A 313 -15.21 -13.20 38.36
C SER A 313 -16.67 -13.46 37.99
N LEU A 314 -17.09 -14.70 37.80
CA LEU A 314 -18.49 -15.00 37.47
C LEU A 314 -19.44 -14.58 38.60
N GLN A 315 -19.08 -14.88 39.85
CA GLN A 315 -19.86 -14.51 41.03
C GLN A 315 -19.94 -12.98 41.19
N GLN A 316 -18.82 -12.27 41.04
CA GLN A 316 -18.78 -10.82 41.16
C GLN A 316 -19.69 -10.11 40.15
N TYR A 317 -19.80 -10.64 38.93
CA TYR A 317 -20.59 -10.06 37.85
C TYR A 317 -21.99 -10.68 37.74
N GLY A 318 -22.48 -11.35 38.79
CA GLY A 318 -23.86 -11.88 38.88
C GLY A 318 -24.19 -12.94 37.82
N ARG A 319 -23.20 -13.70 37.35
CA ARG A 319 -23.41 -14.73 36.31
C ARG A 319 -23.85 -16.07 36.94
N CYS A 320 -24.73 -16.75 36.21
CA CYS A 320 -25.54 -17.91 36.62
C CYS A 320 -24.76 -19.01 37.37
N ASP A 321 -25.35 -19.54 38.45
CA ASP A 321 -24.79 -20.60 39.30
C ASP A 321 -24.42 -21.86 38.50
N THR A 322 -25.15 -22.14 37.42
CA THR A 322 -24.88 -23.25 36.50
C THR A 322 -23.50 -23.17 35.85
N LEU A 323 -23.05 -21.97 35.46
CA LEU A 323 -21.71 -21.78 34.86
C LEU A 323 -20.60 -21.93 35.90
N VAL A 324 -20.87 -21.52 37.14
CA VAL A 324 -19.94 -21.70 38.27
C VAL A 324 -19.76 -23.18 38.58
N GLU A 325 -20.86 -23.94 38.59
CA GLU A 325 -20.86 -25.39 38.80
C GLU A 325 -20.08 -26.12 37.70
N GLU A 326 -20.35 -25.81 36.42
CA GLU A 326 -19.61 -26.35 35.27
C GLU A 326 -18.10 -26.09 35.35
N ILE A 327 -17.68 -24.90 35.80
CA ILE A 327 -16.26 -24.58 35.94
C ILE A 327 -15.63 -25.30 37.14
N THR A 328 -16.38 -25.47 38.22
CA THR A 328 -15.90 -26.08 39.47
C THR A 328 -15.59 -27.55 39.29
N ASN A 329 -16.45 -28.27 38.56
CA ASN A 329 -16.36 -29.72 38.33
C ASN A 329 -15.18 -30.16 37.44
N ASP A 330 -14.50 -29.22 36.81
CA ASP A 330 -13.59 -29.51 35.70
C ASP A 330 -12.17 -29.95 36.11
N ILE A 331 -11.69 -29.58 37.31
CA ILE A 331 -10.38 -30.06 37.83
C ILE A 331 -10.53 -31.42 38.53
N LEU A 332 -11.72 -31.75 39.03
CA LEU A 332 -11.98 -33.05 39.67
C LEU A 332 -11.79 -34.20 38.66
N ASN A 333 -12.18 -33.98 37.40
CA ASN A 333 -11.96 -34.94 36.32
C ASN A 333 -10.51 -35.05 35.84
N VAL A 334 -9.66 -34.04 36.08
CA VAL A 334 -8.21 -34.07 35.72
C VAL A 334 -7.38 -34.80 36.78
N LYS A 335 -7.85 -34.89 38.04
CA LYS A 335 -7.20 -35.70 39.08
C LYS A 335 -7.49 -37.20 38.98
N LEU A 336 -8.44 -37.60 38.13
CA LEU A 336 -8.92 -38.98 37.95
C LEU A 336 -8.45 -39.64 36.63
N SER A 337 -7.71 -38.91 35.79
CA SER A 337 -7.11 -39.38 34.53
C SER A 337 -5.58 -39.25 34.58
#